data_AF-A0A813ZS56-F1
#
_entry.id   AF-A0A813ZS56-F1
#
_cell.length_a   1.000
_cell.length_b   1.000
_cell.length_c   1.000
_cell.angle_alpha   90.00
_cell.angle_beta   90.00
_cell.angle_gamma   90.00
#
_symmetry.space_group_name_H-M   'P 1'
#
loop_
_entity.id
_entity.type
_entity.pdbx_description
1 polymer ?
#
loop_
_entity_poly.entity_id
_entity_poly.type
_entity_poly.pdbx_seq_one_letter_code
_entity_poly.pdbx_strand_id
1 'polypeptide(L)'
;MKTLNAQFLNDDEKLVLGYLGITEEFLGKKASQYVVKQTVDTRTLTRFYVTLILYDLWKNNSIYDVARYWQIPRGTIQYLYSQAGQCATSILYFTKVFDNLWPYQDLLPTFIRRLTFCTSLEILPLMEIHGIKQGRALQLARAGYKTLKSLARANVNELMKDIPHLPHKVALTIIKNAAILLKQQIEDLKDQAAELEG
;
A
#
# COMPACT_ATOMS: atom_id res chain seq x y z
N MET A 1 14.64 -15.50 -9.51
CA MET A 1 14.96 -14.60 -8.38
C MET A 1 16.08 -13.70 -8.86
N LYS A 2 15.88 -12.37 -8.94
CA LYS A 2 16.99 -11.46 -9.21
C LYS A 2 18.04 -11.70 -8.15
N THR A 3 19.30 -11.75 -8.55
CA THR A 3 20.41 -12.05 -7.65
C THR A 3 20.52 -10.94 -6.60
N LEU A 4 20.20 -11.26 -5.34
CA LEU A 4 20.28 -10.31 -4.24
C LEU A 4 21.76 -10.11 -3.87
N ASN A 5 22.29 -8.90 -4.04
CA ASN A 5 23.65 -8.54 -3.64
C ASN A 5 23.58 -7.48 -2.53
N ALA A 6 24.32 -7.71 -1.44
CA ALA A 6 24.36 -6.85 -0.27
C ALA A 6 24.80 -5.40 -0.57
N GLN A 7 25.56 -5.19 -1.64
CA GLN A 7 26.02 -3.85 -2.06
C GLN A 7 24.88 -2.92 -2.50
N PHE A 8 23.72 -3.47 -2.86
CA PHE A 8 22.55 -2.69 -3.26
C PHE A 8 21.56 -2.45 -2.12
N LEU A 9 21.88 -2.91 -0.90
CA LEU A 9 21.06 -2.70 0.29
C LEU A 9 21.47 -1.41 1.01
N ASN A 10 20.50 -0.65 1.51
CA ASN A 10 20.78 0.47 2.42
C ASN A 10 21.12 0.00 3.84
N ASP A 11 21.54 0.93 4.70
CA ASP A 11 22.01 0.62 6.05
C ASP A 11 20.94 -0.05 6.92
N ASP A 12 19.67 0.37 6.79
CA ASP A 12 18.54 -0.25 7.51
C ASP A 12 18.31 -1.70 7.03
N GLU A 13 18.36 -1.94 5.72
CA GLU A 13 18.20 -3.27 5.13
C GLU A 13 19.34 -4.21 5.53
N LYS A 14 20.57 -3.70 5.62
CA LYS A 14 21.74 -4.46 6.12
C LYS A 14 21.64 -4.76 7.60
N LEU A 15 21.10 -3.82 8.39
CA LEU A 15 20.85 -4.03 9.81
C LEU A 15 19.81 -5.16 10.02
N VAL A 16 18.71 -5.16 9.26
CA VAL A 16 17.73 -6.26 9.27
C VAL A 16 18.36 -7.58 8.80
N LEU A 17 19.20 -7.54 7.76
CA LEU A 17 19.95 -8.69 7.28
C LEU A 17 20.80 -9.33 8.40
N GLY A 18 21.50 -8.50 9.18
CA GLY A 18 22.30 -8.92 10.32
C GLY A 18 21.48 -9.57 11.42
N TYR A 19 20.30 -9.02 11.75
CA TYR A 19 19.39 -9.64 12.72
C TYR A 19 18.86 -11.02 12.28
N LEU A 20 18.79 -11.28 10.97
CA LEU A 20 18.41 -12.58 10.42
C LEU A 20 19.57 -13.57 10.38
N GLY A 21 20.76 -13.18 10.85
CA GLY A 21 21.98 -14.01 10.81
C GLY A 21 22.53 -14.20 9.40
N ILE A 22 22.13 -13.35 8.45
CA ILE A 22 22.59 -13.39 7.07
C ILE A 22 23.76 -12.41 6.93
N THR A 23 24.92 -12.91 6.52
CA THR A 23 26.10 -12.05 6.31
C THR A 23 26.12 -11.49 4.89
N GLU A 24 26.71 -10.31 4.71
CA GLU A 24 26.89 -9.73 3.37
C GLU A 24 27.75 -10.63 2.47
N GLU A 25 28.77 -11.27 3.05
CA GLU A 25 29.63 -12.23 2.37
C GLU A 25 28.86 -13.45 1.86
N PHE A 26 27.89 -13.94 2.63
CA PHE A 26 26.99 -15.02 2.20
C PHE A 26 26.19 -14.62 0.97
N LEU A 27 25.59 -13.42 0.96
CA LEU A 27 24.85 -12.91 -0.19
C LEU A 27 25.75 -12.74 -1.42
N GLY A 28 26.95 -12.18 -1.25
CA GLY A 28 27.91 -12.00 -2.34
C GLY A 28 28.37 -13.33 -2.97
N LYS A 29 28.65 -14.35 -2.14
CA LYS A 29 29.00 -15.69 -2.62
C LYS A 29 27.83 -16.38 -3.32
N LYS A 30 26.62 -16.29 -2.76
CA LYS A 30 25.42 -16.87 -3.37
C LYS A 30 25.08 -16.16 -4.69
N ALA A 31 25.32 -14.86 -4.77
CA ALA A 31 25.10 -14.08 -5.98
C ALA A 31 26.04 -14.49 -7.12
N SER A 32 27.25 -14.88 -6.75
CA SER A 32 28.30 -15.34 -7.66
C SER A 32 28.22 -16.86 -7.94
N GLN A 33 27.11 -17.51 -7.58
CA GLN A 33 26.86 -18.96 -7.73
C GLN A 33 27.91 -19.87 -7.03
N TYR A 34 28.67 -19.36 -6.07
CA TYR A 34 29.60 -20.17 -5.29
C TYR A 34 28.85 -21.05 -4.29
N VAL A 35 29.37 -22.26 -4.05
CA VAL A 35 28.90 -23.15 -3.01
C VAL A 35 29.22 -22.55 -1.64
N VAL A 36 28.20 -22.18 -0.88
CA VAL A 36 28.36 -21.53 0.42
C VAL A 36 28.19 -22.55 1.55
N LYS A 37 29.15 -22.59 2.48
CA LYS A 37 29.11 -23.47 3.67
C LYS A 37 28.09 -23.04 4.73
N GLN A 38 27.69 -21.77 4.74
CA GLN A 38 26.77 -21.23 5.72
C GLN A 38 25.32 -21.64 5.38
N THR A 39 24.69 -22.39 6.27
CA THR A 39 23.33 -22.93 6.10
C THR A 39 22.30 -21.94 6.64
N VAL A 40 22.18 -20.75 6.02
CA VAL A 40 20.98 -19.94 6.24
C VAL A 40 19.81 -20.72 5.63
N ASP A 41 18.74 -20.93 6.40
CA ASP A 41 17.54 -21.57 5.91
C ASP A 41 17.03 -20.84 4.66
N THR A 42 16.78 -21.60 3.58
CA THR A 42 16.27 -21.08 2.32
C THR A 42 14.97 -20.31 2.53
N ARG A 43 14.16 -20.70 3.52
CA ARG A 43 12.93 -19.99 3.88
C ARG A 43 13.22 -18.60 4.43
N THR A 44 14.20 -18.43 5.30
CA THR A 44 14.59 -17.13 5.87
C THR A 44 15.07 -16.17 4.77
N LEU A 45 15.94 -16.66 3.89
CA LEU A 45 16.43 -15.86 2.76
C LEU A 45 15.29 -15.48 1.79
N THR A 46 14.37 -16.42 1.52
CA THR A 46 13.20 -16.16 0.67
C THR A 46 12.28 -15.12 1.30
N ARG A 47 12.01 -15.22 2.61
CA ARG A 47 11.22 -14.23 3.35
C ARG A 47 11.87 -12.86 3.29
N PHE A 48 13.18 -12.77 3.51
CA PHE A 48 13.91 -11.50 3.41
C PHE A 48 13.78 -10.88 2.01
N TYR A 49 14.00 -11.66 0.95
CA TYR A 49 13.82 -11.20 -0.44
C TYR A 49 12.40 -10.68 -0.70
N VAL A 50 11.37 -11.40 -0.25
CA VAL A 50 9.97 -10.99 -0.40
C VAL A 50 9.65 -9.75 0.42
N THR A 51 10.25 -9.59 1.61
CA THR A 51 10.12 -8.39 2.45
C THR A 51 10.67 -7.16 1.74
N LEU A 52 11.81 -7.26 1.05
CA LEU A 52 12.36 -6.13 0.27
C LEU A 52 11.42 -5.69 -0.86
N ILE A 53 10.77 -6.64 -1.54
CA ILE A 53 9.75 -6.32 -2.57
C ILE A 53 8.57 -5.58 -1.95
N LEU A 54 8.06 -6.06 -0.80
CA LEU A 54 6.97 -5.40 -0.08
C LEU A 54 7.38 -4.02 0.44
N TYR A 55 8.64 -3.84 0.84
CA TYR A 55 9.18 -2.57 1.30
C TYR A 55 9.29 -1.54 0.16
N ASP A 56 9.66 -1.96 -1.05
CA ASP A 56 9.63 -1.09 -2.23
C ASP A 56 8.21 -0.65 -2.57
N LEU A 57 7.25 -1.58 -2.51
CA LEU A 57 5.82 -1.26 -2.68
C LEU A 57 5.34 -0.27 -1.62
N TRP A 58 5.79 -0.44 -0.37
CA TRP A 58 5.48 0.44 0.76
C TRP A 58 6.03 1.87 0.60
N LYS A 59 7.17 2.02 -0.09
CA LYS A 59 7.78 3.31 -0.45
C LYS A 59 7.04 4.08 -1.56
N ASN A 60 5.78 3.72 -1.85
CA ASN A 60 4.93 4.31 -2.89
C ASN A 60 5.43 4.07 -4.33
N ASN A 61 6.28 3.06 -4.56
CA ASN A 61 6.62 2.66 -5.92
C ASN A 61 5.42 1.92 -6.55
N SER A 62 5.17 2.14 -7.83
CA SER A 62 4.06 1.47 -8.50
C SER A 62 4.35 -0.03 -8.65
N ILE A 63 3.29 -0.85 -8.70
CA ILE A 63 3.40 -2.29 -9.01
C ILE A 63 4.17 -2.52 -10.32
N TYR A 64 4.04 -1.60 -11.29
CA TYR A 64 4.77 -1.65 -12.56
C TYR A 64 6.28 -1.49 -12.35
N ASP A 65 6.68 -0.46 -11.60
CA ASP A 65 8.10 -0.13 -11.39
C ASP A 65 8.79 -1.22 -10.58
N VAL A 66 8.12 -1.71 -9.52
CA VAL A 66 8.60 -2.83 -8.70
C VAL A 66 8.73 -4.10 -9.54
N ALA A 67 7.71 -4.45 -10.33
CA ALA A 67 7.76 -5.62 -11.22
C ALA A 67 8.93 -5.54 -12.22
N ARG A 68 9.18 -4.36 -12.80
CA ARG A 68 10.30 -4.11 -13.72
C ARG A 68 11.65 -4.20 -13.00
N TYR A 69 11.79 -3.59 -11.84
CA TYR A 69 13.04 -3.55 -11.09
C TYR A 69 13.46 -4.92 -10.55
N TRP A 70 12.50 -5.68 -10.02
CA TRP A 70 12.72 -7.02 -9.47
C TRP A 70 12.66 -8.14 -10.52
N GLN A 71 12.30 -7.81 -11.76
CA GLN A 71 12.13 -8.76 -12.87
C GLN A 71 11.15 -9.90 -12.51
N ILE A 72 10.02 -9.52 -11.91
CA ILE A 72 8.95 -10.44 -11.49
C ILE A 72 7.66 -10.05 -12.22
N PRO A 73 6.85 -11.01 -12.69
CA PRO A 73 5.58 -10.71 -13.33
C PRO A 73 4.67 -9.84 -12.46
N ARG A 74 4.02 -8.84 -13.07
CA ARG A 74 3.12 -7.90 -12.36
C ARG A 74 2.02 -8.62 -11.58
N GLY A 75 1.47 -9.70 -12.13
CA GLY A 75 0.46 -10.51 -11.46
C GLY A 75 0.97 -11.12 -10.14
N THR A 76 2.24 -11.53 -10.09
CA THR A 76 2.86 -12.06 -8.87
C THR A 76 3.08 -10.95 -7.84
N ILE A 77 3.53 -9.76 -8.26
CA ILE A 77 3.66 -8.59 -7.36
C ILE A 77 2.30 -8.19 -6.81
N GLN A 78 1.27 -8.13 -7.65
CA GLN A 78 -0.10 -7.80 -7.25
C GLN A 78 -0.69 -8.86 -6.31
N TYR A 79 -0.43 -10.14 -6.56
CA TYR A 79 -0.84 -11.23 -5.68
C TYR A 79 -0.15 -11.13 -4.32
N LEU A 80 1.19 -11.01 -4.30
CA LEU A 80 1.98 -10.87 -3.08
C LEU A 80 1.47 -9.72 -2.21
N TYR A 81 1.26 -8.58 -2.84
CA TYR A 81 0.73 -7.38 -2.22
C TYR A 81 -0.66 -7.60 -1.58
N SER A 82 -1.60 -8.20 -2.33
CA SER A 82 -2.96 -8.46 -1.85
C SER A 82 -2.97 -9.45 -0.68
N GLN A 83 -2.13 -10.48 -0.76
CA GLN A 83 -1.97 -11.47 0.30
C GLN A 83 -1.35 -10.87 1.56
N ALA A 84 -0.35 -10.00 1.41
CA ALA A 84 0.25 -9.30 2.55
C ALA A 84 -0.76 -8.39 3.26
N GLY A 85 -1.64 -7.71 2.51
CA GLY A 85 -2.72 -6.90 3.09
C GLY A 85 -3.73 -7.74 3.87
N GLN A 86 -4.19 -8.85 3.29
CA GLN A 86 -5.09 -9.80 3.95
C GLN A 86 -4.47 -10.38 5.22
N CYS A 87 -3.19 -10.78 5.17
CA CYS A 87 -2.47 -11.30 6.32
C CYS A 87 -2.34 -10.25 7.43
N ALA A 88 -1.98 -9.01 7.09
CA ALA A 88 -1.92 -7.91 8.06
C ALA A 88 -3.28 -7.64 8.71
N THR A 89 -4.37 -7.69 7.95
CA THR A 89 -5.74 -7.58 8.48
C THR A 89 -6.07 -8.71 9.46
N SER A 90 -5.74 -9.96 9.12
CA SER A 90 -5.94 -11.09 10.04
C SER A 90 -5.12 -10.94 11.33
N ILE A 91 -3.88 -10.43 11.23
CA ILE A 91 -3.05 -10.13 12.40
C ILE A 91 -3.68 -9.02 13.24
N LEU A 92 -4.21 -7.95 12.63
CA LEU A 92 -4.92 -6.90 13.37
C LEU A 92 -6.10 -7.48 14.16
N TYR A 93 -6.94 -8.32 13.54
CA TYR A 93 -8.04 -8.97 14.27
C TYR A 93 -7.55 -9.87 15.40
N PHE A 94 -6.45 -10.60 15.20
CA PHE A 94 -5.83 -11.38 16.26
C PHE A 94 -5.34 -10.50 17.42
N THR A 95 -4.71 -9.35 17.13
CA THR A 95 -4.21 -8.45 18.18
C THR A 95 -5.33 -7.85 19.03
N LYS A 96 -6.56 -7.75 18.50
CA LYS A 96 -7.73 -7.28 19.25
C LYS A 96 -8.22 -8.28 20.29
N VAL A 97 -7.78 -9.54 20.24
CA VAL A 97 -8.11 -10.56 21.25
C VAL A 97 -7.35 -10.32 22.56
N PHE A 98 -6.26 -9.54 22.51
CA PHE A 98 -5.39 -9.32 23.66
C PHE A 98 -5.09 -7.83 23.88
N ASP A 99 -5.51 -7.30 25.02
CA ASP A 99 -5.35 -5.87 25.35
C ASP A 99 -3.87 -5.42 25.42
N ASN A 100 -2.96 -6.32 25.80
CA ASN A 100 -1.52 -6.03 25.85
C ASN A 100 -0.88 -5.85 24.46
N LEU A 101 -1.60 -6.15 23.38
CA LEU A 101 -1.15 -5.94 22.01
C LEU A 101 -1.68 -4.63 21.40
N TRP A 102 -2.18 -3.70 22.22
CA TRP A 102 -2.67 -2.39 21.78
C TRP A 102 -1.72 -1.62 20.84
N PRO A 103 -0.36 -1.66 20.96
CA PRO A 103 0.49 -0.89 20.03
C PRO A 103 0.34 -1.37 18.58
N TYR A 104 0.07 -2.67 18.39
CA TYR A 104 -0.18 -3.23 17.07
C TYR A 104 -1.58 -2.87 16.56
N GLN A 105 -2.55 -2.74 17.45
CA GLN A 105 -3.91 -2.32 17.09
C GLN A 105 -3.92 -0.89 16.53
N ASP A 106 -3.02 -0.02 17.00
CA ASP A 106 -2.86 1.35 16.49
C ASP A 106 -2.00 1.41 15.22
N LEU A 107 -0.94 0.60 15.15
CA LEU A 107 0.02 0.62 14.05
C LEU A 107 -0.52 -0.06 12.77
N LEU A 108 -1.14 -1.24 12.92
CA LEU A 108 -1.53 -2.07 11.79
C LEU A 108 -2.62 -1.45 10.89
N PRO A 109 -3.62 -0.69 11.36
CA PRO A 109 -4.60 -0.05 10.47
C PRO A 109 -3.95 0.87 9.44
N THR A 110 -3.00 1.71 9.89
CA THR A 110 -2.24 2.60 8.99
C THR A 110 -1.39 1.78 8.02
N PHE A 111 -0.78 0.69 8.51
CA PHE A 111 -0.05 -0.25 7.68
C PHE A 111 -0.94 -0.89 6.60
N ILE A 112 -2.07 -1.45 6.98
CA ILE A 112 -3.00 -2.12 6.06
C ILE A 112 -3.54 -1.12 5.03
N ARG A 113 -3.88 0.12 5.42
CA ARG A 113 -4.33 1.14 4.46
C ARG A 113 -3.22 1.44 3.45
N ARG A 114 -2.03 1.81 3.91
CA ARG A 114 -0.91 2.14 3.02
C ARG A 114 -0.51 0.98 2.12
N LEU A 115 -0.54 -0.24 2.67
CA LEU A 115 -0.36 -1.44 1.88
C LEU A 115 -1.50 -1.53 0.88
N THR A 116 -2.77 -1.72 1.24
CA THR A 116 -3.95 -1.88 0.35
C THR A 116 -4.09 -0.89 -0.82
N PHE A 117 -3.46 0.29 -0.75
CA PHE A 117 -3.47 1.25 -1.84
C PHE A 117 -2.16 1.41 -2.65
N CYS A 118 -0.98 0.97 -2.17
CA CYS A 118 0.31 0.97 -2.91
C CYS A 118 0.62 2.28 -3.65
N THR A 119 0.28 3.40 -3.04
CA THR A 119 0.12 4.66 -3.74
C THR A 119 0.31 5.83 -2.80
N SER A 120 0.76 6.96 -3.33
CA SER A 120 0.81 8.24 -2.62
C SER A 120 -0.43 8.46 -1.74
N LEU A 121 -0.18 8.79 -0.47
CA LEU A 121 -1.22 9.10 0.54
C LEU A 121 -2.24 10.12 0.02
N GLU A 122 -1.84 10.98 -0.92
CA GLU A 122 -2.68 12.03 -1.50
C GLU A 122 -3.94 11.51 -2.21
N ILE A 123 -3.95 10.28 -2.74
CA ILE A 123 -5.14 9.77 -3.45
C ILE A 123 -5.94 8.74 -2.66
N LEU A 124 -5.48 8.39 -1.45
CA LEU A 124 -6.21 7.51 -0.53
C LEU A 124 -7.67 7.95 -0.36
N PRO A 125 -7.97 9.23 -0.08
CA PRO A 125 -9.35 9.67 0.14
C PRO A 125 -10.24 9.48 -1.10
N LEU A 126 -9.64 9.47 -2.30
CA LEU A 126 -10.36 9.27 -3.55
C LEU A 126 -10.63 7.79 -3.82
N MET A 127 -9.75 6.89 -3.37
CA MET A 127 -9.90 5.45 -3.53
C MET A 127 -10.91 4.82 -2.55
N GLU A 128 -11.24 5.52 -1.47
CA GLU A 128 -12.34 5.16 -0.58
C GLU A 128 -13.73 5.35 -1.25
N ILE A 129 -13.80 6.19 -2.30
CA ILE A 129 -15.04 6.41 -3.04
C ILE A 129 -15.39 5.17 -3.86
N HIS A 130 -16.60 4.67 -3.68
CA HIS A 130 -17.10 3.51 -4.41
C HIS A 130 -17.01 3.72 -5.93
N GLY A 131 -16.41 2.75 -6.63
CA GLY A 131 -16.24 2.76 -8.08
C GLY A 131 -14.98 3.46 -8.58
N ILE A 132 -14.15 4.04 -7.70
CA ILE A 132 -12.89 4.69 -8.07
C ILE A 132 -11.72 3.76 -7.77
N LYS A 133 -11.06 3.28 -8.83
CA LYS A 133 -9.80 2.52 -8.73
C LYS A 133 -8.59 3.45 -8.86
N GLN A 134 -7.41 2.94 -8.51
CA GLN A 134 -6.14 3.69 -8.48
C GLN A 134 -5.90 4.55 -9.73
N GLY A 135 -6.08 3.96 -10.92
CA GLY A 135 -5.86 4.69 -12.18
C GLY A 135 -6.77 5.93 -12.32
N ARG A 136 -8.04 5.82 -11.90
CA ARG A 136 -8.98 6.95 -11.92
C ARG A 136 -8.67 7.95 -10.81
N ALA A 137 -8.34 7.48 -9.61
CA ALA A 137 -7.92 8.35 -8.50
C ALA A 137 -6.68 9.20 -8.87
N LEU A 138 -5.71 8.63 -9.59
CA LEU A 138 -4.54 9.36 -10.09
C LEU A 138 -4.92 10.43 -11.12
N GLN A 139 -5.83 10.14 -12.05
CA GLN A 139 -6.32 11.13 -13.01
C GLN A 139 -7.01 12.30 -12.30
N LEU A 140 -7.88 12.00 -11.33
CA LEU A 140 -8.59 12.99 -10.53
C LEU A 140 -7.63 13.88 -9.73
N ALA A 141 -6.65 13.28 -9.05
CA ALA A 141 -5.67 14.01 -8.27
C ALA A 141 -4.78 14.90 -9.15
N ARG A 142 -4.39 14.43 -10.34
CA ARG A 142 -3.64 15.23 -11.33
C ARG A 142 -4.44 16.39 -11.90
N ALA A 143 -5.75 16.23 -12.03
CA ALA A 143 -6.68 17.30 -12.39
C ALA A 143 -7.02 18.25 -11.23
N GLY A 144 -6.45 18.05 -10.04
CA GLY A 144 -6.65 18.92 -8.87
C GLY A 144 -7.76 18.48 -7.91
N TYR A 145 -8.51 17.43 -8.22
CA TYR A 145 -9.54 16.88 -7.34
C TYR A 145 -8.93 15.95 -6.29
N LYS A 146 -8.23 16.53 -5.29
CA LYS A 146 -7.50 15.75 -4.26
C LYS A 146 -8.33 15.40 -3.02
N THR A 147 -9.51 16.01 -2.85
CA THR A 147 -10.34 15.82 -1.64
C THR A 147 -11.77 15.41 -1.98
N LEU A 148 -12.43 14.71 -1.05
CA LEU A 148 -13.87 14.39 -1.15
C LEU A 148 -14.70 15.66 -1.36
N LYS A 149 -14.37 16.75 -0.66
CA LYS A 149 -15.04 18.05 -0.78
C LYS A 149 -14.87 18.66 -2.17
N SER A 150 -13.67 18.65 -2.73
CA SER A 150 -13.42 19.18 -4.09
C SER A 150 -14.19 18.39 -5.14
N LEU A 151 -14.27 17.07 -4.99
CA LEU A 151 -14.93 16.21 -5.96
C LEU A 151 -16.46 16.23 -5.83
N ALA A 152 -16.99 16.28 -4.59
CA ALA A 152 -18.42 16.39 -4.33
C ALA A 152 -19.02 17.73 -4.80
N ARG A 153 -18.20 18.78 -4.95
CA ARG A 153 -18.60 20.10 -5.45
C ARG A 153 -18.30 20.31 -6.93
N ALA A 154 -17.65 19.35 -7.60
CA ALA A 154 -17.25 19.49 -8.98
C ALA A 154 -18.47 19.56 -9.91
N ASN A 155 -18.39 20.37 -10.96
CA ASN A 155 -19.37 20.35 -12.04
C ASN A 155 -19.13 19.13 -12.93
N VAL A 156 -20.19 18.44 -13.34
CA VAL A 156 -20.11 17.23 -14.19
C VAL A 156 -19.41 17.53 -15.52
N ASN A 157 -19.70 18.66 -16.15
CA ASN A 157 -19.15 19.02 -17.46
C ASN A 157 -17.67 19.38 -17.37
N GLU A 158 -17.27 20.09 -16.31
CA GLU A 158 -15.86 20.40 -16.04
C GLU A 158 -15.08 19.12 -15.74
N LEU A 159 -15.61 18.25 -14.88
CA LEU A 159 -15.00 16.97 -14.56
C LEU A 159 -14.80 16.08 -15.79
N MET A 160 -15.75 16.08 -16.73
CA MET A 160 -15.63 15.37 -18.00
C MET A 160 -14.58 15.98 -18.93
N LYS A 161 -14.39 17.30 -18.88
CA LYS A 161 -13.39 18.01 -19.67
C LYS A 161 -11.98 17.74 -19.14
N ASP A 162 -11.83 17.74 -17.83
CA ASP A 162 -10.53 17.61 -17.16
C ASP A 162 -10.04 16.16 -17.12
N ILE A 163 -10.95 15.18 -17.24
CA ILE A 163 -10.64 13.76 -17.16
C ILE A 163 -10.89 13.05 -18.50
N PRO A 164 -9.85 12.50 -19.16
CA PRO A 164 -9.99 11.85 -20.45
C PRO A 164 -10.85 10.58 -20.37
N HIS A 165 -11.63 10.33 -21.42
CA HIS A 165 -12.51 9.17 -21.57
C HIS A 165 -13.40 8.93 -20.34
N LEU A 166 -14.02 9.99 -19.81
CA LEU A 166 -14.97 9.91 -18.71
C LEU A 166 -16.42 10.07 -19.22
N PRO A 167 -17.22 8.99 -19.27
CA PRO A 167 -18.62 9.09 -19.67
C PRO A 167 -19.44 9.88 -18.66
N HIS A 168 -20.43 10.64 -19.14
CA HIS A 168 -21.30 11.49 -18.30
C HIS A 168 -21.95 10.73 -17.13
N LYS A 169 -22.47 9.53 -17.38
CA LYS A 169 -23.07 8.69 -16.32
C LYS A 169 -22.06 8.34 -15.23
N VAL A 170 -20.81 8.08 -15.60
CA VAL A 170 -19.74 7.75 -14.63
C VAL A 170 -19.32 8.98 -13.85
N ALA A 171 -19.19 10.15 -14.49
CA ALA A 171 -18.91 11.41 -13.83
C ALA A 171 -19.96 11.76 -12.75
N LEU A 172 -21.24 11.63 -13.08
CA LEU A 172 -22.35 11.82 -12.13
C LEU A 172 -22.24 10.86 -10.94
N THR A 173 -22.00 9.58 -11.19
CA THR A 173 -21.87 8.57 -10.13
C THR A 173 -20.67 8.87 -9.22
N ILE A 174 -19.54 9.31 -9.78
CA ILE A 174 -18.35 9.70 -9.02
C ILE A 174 -18.68 10.86 -8.07
N ILE A 175 -19.28 11.95 -8.58
CA ILE A 175 -19.63 13.12 -7.77
C ILE A 175 -20.64 12.73 -6.68
N LYS A 176 -21.66 11.94 -7.04
CA LYS A 176 -22.67 11.45 -6.10
C LYS A 176 -22.06 10.60 -4.98
N ASN A 177 -21.22 9.63 -5.32
CA ASN A 177 -20.59 8.74 -4.34
C ASN A 177 -19.63 9.51 -3.43
N ALA A 178 -18.90 10.50 -3.97
CA ALA A 178 -18.05 11.39 -3.18
C ALA A 178 -18.89 12.20 -2.18
N ALA A 179 -20.05 12.73 -2.60
CA ALA A 179 -20.94 13.49 -1.73
C ALA A 179 -21.58 12.61 -0.64
N ILE A 180 -21.94 11.37 -0.95
CA ILE A 180 -22.47 10.40 0.02
C ILE A 180 -21.41 10.10 1.07
N LEU A 181 -20.19 9.73 0.65
CA LEU A 181 -19.11 9.40 1.57
C LEU A 181 -18.71 10.59 2.45
N LEU A 182 -18.69 11.80 1.88
CA LEU A 182 -18.42 13.02 2.65
C LEU A 182 -19.49 13.28 3.72
N LYS A 183 -20.77 13.04 3.41
CA LYS A 183 -21.86 13.19 4.38
C LYS A 183 -21.74 12.18 5.51
N GLN A 184 -21.45 10.92 5.19
CA GLN A 184 -21.21 9.88 6.19
C GLN A 184 -20.08 10.28 7.15
N GLN A 185 -18.93 10.72 6.63
CA GLN A 185 -17.83 11.17 7.48
C GLN A 185 -18.20 12.37 8.37
N ILE A 186 -19.07 13.27 7.90
CA ILE A 186 -19.55 14.40 8.70
C ILE A 186 -20.51 13.93 9.81
N GLU A 187 -21.38 12.96 9.52
CA GLU A 187 -22.29 12.37 10.51
C GLU A 187 -21.51 11.61 11.58
N ASP A 188 -20.60 10.71 11.19
CA ASP A 188 -19.75 9.94 12.11
C ASP A 188 -18.95 10.85 13.06
N LEU A 189 -18.41 11.97 12.54
CA LEU A 189 -17.67 12.94 13.34
C LEU A 189 -18.58 13.72 14.32
N LYS A 190 -19.84 13.97 13.97
CA LYS A 190 -20.80 14.62 14.87
C LYS A 190 -21.22 13.71 16.00
N ASP A 191 -21.46 12.44 15.69
CA ASP A 191 -21.85 11.45 16.69
C ASP A 191 -20.72 11.24 17.71
N GLN A 192 -19.48 11.10 17.24
CA GLN A 192 -18.29 11.04 18.11
C GLN A 192 -18.11 12.28 18.99
N ALA A 193 -18.42 13.47 18.48
CA ALA A 193 -18.34 14.70 19.27
C ALA A 193 -19.43 14.74 20.36
N ALA A 194 -20.65 14.29 20.05
CA ALA A 194 -21.74 14.23 21.02
C ALA A 194 -21.47 13.21 22.14
N GLU A 195 -20.82 12.09 21.83
CA GLU A 195 -20.40 11.08 22.82
C GLU A 195 -19.34 11.58 23.80
N LEU A 196 -18.51 12.56 23.40
CA LEU A 196 -17.48 13.16 24.28
C LEU A 196 -18.03 14.25 25.20
N GLU A 197 -19.20 14.81 24.90
CA GLU A 197 -19.87 15.85 25.69
C GLU A 197 -20.87 15.28 26.72
N GLY A 198 -21.18 13.98 26.66
CA GLY A 198 -22.09 13.27 27.58
C GLY A 198 -21.36 12.44 28.64
#